data_AF-A0A9Q1JI71-F1
#
_entry.id   AF-A0A9Q1JI71-F1
#
_cell.length_a   1.000
_cell.length_b   1.000
_cell.length_c   1.000
_cell.angle_alpha   90.00
_cell.angle_beta   90.00
_cell.angle_gamma   90.00
#
_symmetry.space_group_name_H-M   'P 1'
#
loop_
_entity.id
_entity.type
_entity.pdbx_description
1 polymer ?
#
loop_
_entity_poly.entity_id
_entity_poly.type
_entity_poly.pdbx_seq_one_letter_code
_entity_poly.pdbx_strand_id
1 'polypeptide(L)'
;MPYGGYGKRRVSGHAPSSSERQKGSGGINKKPKTASLKNQIRSTERLLRKELPPEVREALERKVVELKKQQELHNRLAVERKIFLRDKKIKFFERRKIERRIRRLEKQQRSSLCQGQVAEIAEALTKLKEDLEYVRFFPKMEKYVPLYCGGDNAELVEKRNKLRVQIKAKLVAAASSGKDLEGISWRLNFQFVFLFGTAPST
;
A
#
# COMPACT_ATOMS: atom_id res chain seq x y z
N MET A 1 -24.13 42.32 -39.81
CA MET A 1 -24.35 42.03 -38.38
C MET A 1 -22.99 41.99 -37.68
N PRO A 2 -22.74 42.81 -36.64
CA PRO A 2 -21.41 42.95 -36.05
C PRO A 2 -21.26 42.23 -34.69
N TYR A 3 -20.00 42.09 -34.29
CA TYR A 3 -19.45 41.87 -32.93
C TYR A 3 -19.12 40.43 -32.48
N GLY A 4 -17.90 40.01 -32.85
CA GLY A 4 -17.12 39.04 -32.08
C GLY A 4 -16.50 39.71 -30.84
N GLY A 5 -16.87 39.24 -29.65
CA GLY A 5 -16.34 39.70 -28.37
C GLY A 5 -15.19 38.82 -27.88
N TYR A 6 -13.94 39.19 -28.20
CA TYR A 6 -12.77 38.70 -27.47
C TYR A 6 -12.64 39.49 -26.16
N GLY A 7 -13.12 38.90 -25.07
CA GLY A 7 -12.99 39.41 -23.72
C GLY A 7 -11.51 39.55 -23.34
N LYS A 8 -11.11 40.79 -23.06
CA LYS A 8 -9.78 41.19 -22.62
C LYS A 8 -9.35 40.40 -21.37
N ARG A 9 -8.20 39.73 -21.46
CA ARG A 9 -7.41 39.25 -20.30
C ARG A 9 -7.07 40.46 -19.42
N ARG A 10 -7.65 40.54 -18.22
CA ARG A 10 -7.12 41.39 -17.15
C ARG A 10 -6.01 40.61 -16.44
N VAL A 11 -4.76 41.02 -16.66
CA VAL A 11 -3.63 40.69 -15.79
C VAL A 11 -3.79 41.57 -14.54
N SER A 12 -4.37 41.02 -13.48
CA SER A 12 -4.37 41.66 -12.16
C SER A 12 -3.15 41.20 -11.38
N GLY A 13 -2.37 42.20 -10.95
CA GLY A 13 -1.05 42.09 -10.35
C GLY A 13 -0.95 41.22 -9.10
N HIS A 14 0.27 40.75 -8.90
CA HIS A 14 0.76 40.10 -7.71
C HIS A 14 0.82 41.12 -6.56
N ALA A 15 -0.06 40.99 -5.57
CA ALA A 15 0.02 41.72 -4.31
C ALA A 15 0.56 40.76 -3.23
N PRO A 16 1.74 41.02 -2.62
CA PRO A 16 2.15 40.27 -1.45
C PRO A 16 1.41 40.82 -0.22
N SER A 17 0.33 40.17 0.17
CA SER A 17 -0.27 40.39 1.49
C SER A 17 0.63 39.74 2.53
N SER A 18 1.46 40.57 3.18
CA SER A 18 2.09 40.27 4.46
C SER A 18 1.02 40.00 5.50
N SER A 19 0.61 38.74 5.63
CA SER A 19 -0.16 38.27 6.78
C SER A 19 0.76 38.25 7.99
N GLU A 20 0.82 39.42 8.60
CA GLU A 20 1.27 39.68 9.95
C GLU A 20 0.72 38.58 10.87
N ARG A 21 1.62 37.74 11.39
CA ARG A 21 1.30 36.68 12.34
C ARG A 21 0.78 37.32 13.62
N GLN A 22 -0.51 37.56 13.69
CA GLN A 22 -1.19 37.80 14.96
C GLN A 22 -1.03 36.54 15.82
N LYS A 23 -0.22 36.71 16.86
CA LYS A 23 0.08 35.74 17.90
C LYS A 23 -1.19 35.55 18.72
N GLY A 24 -2.09 34.70 18.24
CA GLY A 24 -3.27 34.27 18.99
C GLY A 24 -2.85 33.51 20.23
N SER A 25 -2.90 34.19 21.38
CA SER A 25 -2.91 33.63 22.72
C SER A 25 -4.25 32.93 22.96
N GLY A 26 -4.52 31.88 22.18
CA GLY A 26 -5.59 30.92 22.45
C GLY A 26 -5.02 29.83 23.32
N GLY A 27 -5.40 29.81 24.60
CA GLY A 27 -5.11 28.75 25.57
C GLY A 27 -5.76 27.42 25.15
N ILE A 28 -5.26 26.82 24.08
CA ILE A 28 -5.49 25.40 23.81
C ILE A 28 -4.65 24.68 24.87
N ASN A 29 -5.31 24.00 25.80
CA ASN A 29 -4.69 23.02 26.70
C ASN A 29 -3.94 21.99 25.84
N LYS A 30 -2.69 22.30 25.48
CA LYS A 30 -1.83 21.45 24.68
C LYS A 30 -1.52 20.25 25.57
N LYS A 31 -2.15 19.11 25.27
CA LYS A 31 -1.80 17.82 25.88
C LYS A 31 -0.27 17.69 25.90
N PRO A 32 0.32 17.28 27.03
CA PRO A 32 1.77 17.20 27.15
C PRO A 32 2.31 16.35 26.01
N LYS A 33 3.28 16.91 25.27
CA LYS A 33 3.90 16.21 24.14
C LYS A 33 4.60 14.97 24.70
N THR A 34 4.13 13.80 24.31
CA THR A 34 4.84 12.56 24.63
C THR A 34 6.23 12.61 23.99
N ALA A 35 7.27 12.36 24.77
CA ALA A 35 8.63 12.36 24.28
C ALA A 35 8.79 11.31 23.16
N SER A 36 9.54 11.62 22.10
CA SER A 36 9.83 10.66 21.02
C SER A 36 10.43 9.36 21.57
N LEU A 37 10.14 8.21 20.96
CA LEU A 37 10.70 6.90 21.36
C LEU A 37 12.24 6.95 21.51
N LYS A 38 12.95 7.62 20.59
CA LYS A 38 14.40 7.82 20.69
C LYS A 38 14.82 8.65 21.91
N ASN A 39 13.98 9.59 22.34
CA ASN A 39 14.24 10.36 23.56
C ASN A 39 14.00 9.50 24.79
N GLN A 40 12.93 8.70 24.80
CA GLN A 40 12.60 7.78 25.89
C GLN A 40 13.70 6.72 26.08
N ILE A 41 14.22 6.14 25.00
CA ILE A 41 15.37 5.22 25.04
C ILE A 41 16.58 5.93 25.64
N ARG A 42 16.96 7.10 25.10
CA ARG A 42 18.13 7.84 25.62
C ARG A 42 17.98 8.25 27.08
N SER A 43 16.78 8.66 27.52
CA SER A 43 16.54 9.05 28.91
C SER A 43 16.60 7.86 29.86
N THR A 44 16.05 6.71 29.46
CA THR A 44 16.09 5.47 30.26
C THR A 44 17.51 4.88 30.31
N GLU A 45 18.23 4.87 29.19
CA GLU A 45 19.65 4.46 29.16
C GLU A 45 20.55 5.38 30.01
N ARG A 46 20.29 6.68 30.02
CA ARG A 46 21.00 7.62 30.91
C ARG A 46 20.70 7.35 32.38
N LEU A 47 19.47 6.96 32.70
CA LEU A 47 19.07 6.63 34.07
C LEU A 47 19.78 5.35 34.56
N LEU A 48 19.91 4.35 33.68
CA LEU A 48 20.64 3.10 33.94
C LEU A 48 22.16 3.28 34.17
N ARG A 49 22.73 4.43 33.84
CA ARG A 49 24.15 4.74 34.13
C ARG A 49 24.38 5.18 35.58
N LYS A 50 23.31 5.46 36.33
CA LYS A 50 23.37 5.84 37.74
C LYS A 50 23.26 4.60 38.64
N GLU A 51 23.74 4.72 39.87
CA GLU A 51 23.50 3.70 40.89
C GLU A 51 22.02 3.69 41.28
N LEU A 52 21.38 2.53 41.12
CA LEU A 52 19.96 2.31 41.36
C LEU A 52 19.76 0.96 42.06
N PRO A 53 18.70 0.80 42.86
CA PRO A 53 18.34 -0.49 43.43
C PRO A 53 18.19 -1.56 42.32
N PRO A 54 18.58 -2.82 42.59
CA PRO A 54 18.61 -3.87 41.58
C PRO A 54 17.24 -4.10 40.93
N GLU A 55 16.16 -4.06 41.71
CA GLU A 55 14.78 -4.21 41.21
C GLU A 55 14.38 -3.12 40.21
N VAL A 56 14.71 -1.86 40.51
CA VAL A 56 14.42 -0.71 39.62
C VAL A 56 15.25 -0.78 38.35
N ARG A 57 16.49 -1.25 38.46
CA ARG A 57 17.39 -1.42 37.32
C ARG A 57 16.86 -2.46 36.33
N GLU A 58 16.43 -3.63 36.82
CA GLU A 58 15.82 -4.66 35.96
C GLU A 58 14.56 -4.16 35.23
N ALA A 59 13.69 -3.43 35.93
CA ALA A 59 12.49 -2.86 35.32
C ALA A 59 12.82 -1.86 34.19
N LEU A 60 13.84 -1.03 34.39
CA LEU A 60 14.31 -0.08 33.37
C LEU A 60 14.98 -0.78 32.18
N GLU A 61 15.74 -1.85 32.41
CA GLU A 61 16.35 -2.67 31.34
C GLU A 61 15.27 -3.32 30.46
N ARG A 62 14.25 -3.93 31.08
CA ARG A 62 13.08 -4.48 30.36
C ARG A 62 12.38 -3.40 29.53
N LYS A 63 12.21 -2.20 30.09
CA LYS A 63 11.62 -1.05 29.40
C LYS A 63 12.45 -0.59 28.21
N VAL A 64 13.78 -0.55 28.33
CA VAL A 64 14.68 -0.21 27.21
C VAL A 64 14.54 -1.23 26.08
N VAL A 65 14.47 -2.52 26.40
CA VAL A 65 14.27 -3.58 25.40
C VAL A 65 12.93 -3.41 24.67
N GLU A 66 11.85 -3.14 25.40
CA GLU A 66 10.54 -2.90 24.79
C GLU A 66 10.55 -1.67 23.87
N LEU A 67 11.09 -0.54 24.35
CA LEU A 67 11.20 0.68 23.54
C LEU A 67 12.06 0.48 22.29
N LYS A 68 13.13 -0.32 22.37
CA LYS A 68 13.95 -0.69 21.21
C LYS A 68 13.15 -1.53 20.20
N LYS A 69 12.39 -2.53 20.65
CA LYS A 69 11.47 -3.31 19.79
C LYS A 69 10.45 -2.40 19.09
N GLN A 70 9.82 -1.47 19.82
CA GLN A 70 8.89 -0.50 19.25
C GLN A 70 9.57 0.41 18.20
N GLN A 71 10.80 0.87 18.47
CA GLN A 71 11.57 1.68 17.53
C GLN A 71 11.91 0.92 16.25
N GLU A 72 12.28 -0.36 16.34
CA GLU A 72 12.52 -1.22 15.18
C GLU A 72 11.28 -1.40 14.33
N LEU A 73 10.12 -1.67 14.96
CA LEU A 73 8.85 -1.75 14.26
C LEU A 73 8.53 -0.45 13.53
N HIS A 74 8.72 0.70 14.18
CA HIS A 74 8.48 2.00 13.55
C HIS A 74 9.42 2.23 12.36
N ASN A 75 10.70 1.85 12.47
CA ASN A 75 11.65 1.93 11.37
C ASN A 75 11.24 1.03 10.20
N ARG A 76 10.84 -0.22 10.47
CA ARG A 76 10.35 -1.17 9.46
C ARG A 76 9.13 -0.60 8.72
N LEU A 77 8.13 -0.12 9.46
CA LEU A 77 6.93 0.50 8.87
C LEU A 77 7.26 1.77 8.07
N ALA A 78 8.26 2.55 8.47
CA ALA A 78 8.70 3.71 7.69
C ALA A 78 9.30 3.31 6.34
N VAL A 79 10.11 2.24 6.32
CA VAL A 79 10.68 1.68 5.08
C VAL A 79 9.59 1.13 4.17
N GLU A 80 8.67 0.32 4.73
CA GLU A 80 7.50 -0.19 4.00
C GLU A 80 6.67 0.94 3.39
N ARG A 81 6.40 2.00 4.16
CA ARG A 81 5.66 3.17 3.67
C ARG A 81 6.38 3.87 2.53
N LYS A 82 7.70 3.99 2.58
CA LYS A 82 8.51 4.61 1.51
C LYS A 82 8.44 3.81 0.22
N ILE A 83 8.55 2.48 0.30
CA ILE A 83 8.41 1.57 -0.84
C ILE A 83 6.99 1.62 -1.39
N PHE A 84 5.99 1.50 -0.50
CA PHE A 84 4.58 1.55 -0.86
C PHE A 84 4.22 2.83 -1.61
N LEU A 85 4.62 4.01 -1.12
CA LEU A 85 4.30 5.28 -1.78
C LEU A 85 4.92 5.41 -3.16
N ARG A 86 6.13 4.87 -3.36
CA ARG A 86 6.79 4.83 -4.67
C ARG A 86 6.02 3.97 -5.67
N ASP A 87 5.63 2.77 -5.24
CA ASP A 87 5.10 1.75 -6.13
C ASP A 87 3.56 1.81 -6.26
N LYS A 88 2.87 2.50 -5.33
CA LYS A 88 1.41 2.63 -5.26
C LYS A 88 0.77 3.00 -6.59
N LYS A 89 1.35 3.96 -7.33
CA LYS A 89 0.80 4.41 -8.61
C LYS A 89 0.98 3.37 -9.71
N ILE A 90 2.17 2.75 -9.79
CA ILE A 90 2.47 1.71 -10.79
C ILE A 90 1.51 0.52 -10.57
N LYS A 91 1.43 0.01 -9.35
CA LYS A 91 0.52 -1.09 -8.97
C LYS A 91 -0.95 -0.76 -9.26
N PHE A 92 -1.38 0.47 -9.00
CA PHE A 92 -2.75 0.91 -9.29
C PHE A 92 -3.08 0.85 -10.79
N PHE A 93 -2.19 1.36 -11.65
CA PHE A 93 -2.42 1.34 -13.09
C PHE A 93 -2.38 -0.08 -13.66
N GLU A 94 -1.46 -0.93 -13.20
CA GLU A 94 -1.41 -2.33 -13.64
C GLU A 94 -2.63 -3.11 -13.19
N ARG A 95 -3.03 -3.01 -11.92
CA ARG A 95 -4.29 -3.60 -11.42
C ARG A 95 -5.48 -3.18 -12.29
N ARG A 96 -5.61 -1.88 -12.56
CA ARG A 96 -6.71 -1.34 -13.37
C ARG A 96 -6.63 -1.79 -14.85
N LYS A 97 -5.43 -2.02 -15.40
CA LYS A 97 -5.25 -2.63 -16.74
C LYS A 97 -5.74 -4.07 -16.74
N ILE A 98 -5.34 -4.88 -15.75
CA ILE A 98 -5.71 -6.29 -15.61
C ILE A 98 -7.22 -6.43 -15.45
N GLU A 99 -7.82 -5.70 -14.51
CA GLU A 99 -9.27 -5.74 -14.27
C GLU A 99 -10.09 -5.39 -15.52
N ARG A 100 -9.65 -4.39 -16.30
CA ARG A 100 -10.32 -4.05 -17.57
C ARG A 100 -10.19 -5.15 -18.61
N ARG A 101 -9.03 -5.81 -18.69
CA ARG A 101 -8.82 -6.95 -19.61
C ARG A 101 -9.68 -8.14 -19.21
N ILE A 102 -9.74 -8.47 -17.92
CA ILE A 102 -10.62 -9.51 -17.37
C ILE A 102 -12.07 -9.23 -17.75
N ARG A 103 -12.60 -8.03 -17.44
CA ARG A 103 -13.98 -7.67 -17.78
C ARG A 103 -14.30 -7.77 -19.28
N ARG A 104 -13.34 -7.42 -20.15
CA ARG A 104 -13.50 -7.53 -21.60
C ARG A 104 -13.55 -8.99 -22.05
N LEU A 105 -12.62 -9.81 -21.58
CA LEU A 105 -12.56 -11.23 -21.92
C LEU A 105 -13.77 -12.00 -21.37
N GLU A 106 -14.22 -11.71 -20.15
CA GLU A 106 -15.45 -12.30 -19.60
C GLU A 106 -16.69 -11.88 -20.41
N LYS A 107 -16.71 -10.66 -20.96
CA LYS A 107 -17.80 -10.24 -21.86
C LYS A 107 -17.74 -11.00 -23.18
N GLN A 108 -16.54 -11.15 -23.75
CA GLN A 108 -16.31 -11.92 -24.97
C GLN A 108 -16.71 -13.38 -24.80
N GLN A 109 -16.31 -14.01 -23.70
CA GLN A 109 -16.67 -15.39 -23.37
C GLN A 109 -18.18 -15.61 -23.36
N ARG A 110 -18.96 -14.65 -22.84
CA ARG A 110 -20.43 -14.73 -22.83
C ARG A 110 -21.06 -14.58 -24.22
N SER A 111 -20.40 -13.88 -25.13
CA SER A 111 -20.86 -13.66 -26.52
C SER A 111 -20.31 -14.68 -27.52
N SER A 112 -19.28 -15.43 -27.17
CA SER A 112 -18.63 -16.39 -28.06
C SER A 112 -19.42 -17.71 -28.14
N LEU A 113 -19.82 -18.10 -29.35
CA LEU A 113 -20.50 -19.37 -29.62
C LEU A 113 -19.56 -20.51 -30.05
N CYS A 114 -18.32 -20.19 -30.44
CA CYS A 114 -17.34 -21.16 -30.91
C CYS A 114 -16.51 -21.73 -29.73
N GLN A 115 -16.55 -23.05 -29.53
CA GLN A 115 -15.84 -23.72 -28.44
C GLN A 115 -14.33 -23.48 -28.44
N GLY A 116 -13.68 -23.38 -29.61
CA GLY A 116 -12.26 -23.09 -29.72
C GLY A 116 -11.88 -21.71 -29.16
N GLN A 117 -12.68 -20.69 -29.46
CA GLN A 117 -12.46 -19.33 -28.93
C GLN A 117 -12.70 -19.26 -27.42
N VAL A 118 -13.62 -20.07 -26.89
CA VAL A 118 -13.90 -20.12 -25.44
C VAL A 118 -12.71 -20.68 -24.66
N ALA A 119 -12.02 -21.69 -25.19
CA ALA A 119 -10.82 -22.26 -24.57
C ALA A 119 -9.66 -21.24 -24.50
N GLU A 120 -9.37 -20.56 -25.61
CA GLU A 120 -8.34 -19.51 -25.66
C GLU A 120 -8.64 -18.34 -24.69
N ILE A 121 -9.91 -17.93 -24.62
CA ILE A 121 -10.35 -16.89 -23.68
C ILE A 121 -10.19 -17.35 -22.23
N ALA A 122 -10.51 -18.61 -21.92
CA ALA A 122 -10.36 -19.17 -20.58
C ALA A 122 -8.88 -19.18 -20.14
N GLU A 123 -7.96 -19.59 -21.02
CA GLU A 123 -6.51 -19.52 -20.75
C GLU A 123 -6.00 -18.08 -20.58
N ALA A 124 -6.50 -17.14 -21.37
CA ALA A 124 -6.16 -15.73 -21.20
C ALA A 124 -6.66 -15.19 -19.85
N LEU A 125 -7.85 -15.62 -19.41
CA LEU A 125 -8.42 -15.26 -18.11
C LEU A 125 -7.63 -15.84 -16.95
N THR A 126 -7.17 -17.10 -17.02
CA THR A 126 -6.34 -17.68 -15.95
C THR A 126 -5.02 -16.91 -15.80
N LYS A 127 -4.33 -16.60 -16.90
CA LYS A 127 -3.09 -15.79 -16.90
C LYS A 127 -3.31 -14.41 -16.27
N LEU A 128 -4.42 -13.73 -16.60
CA LEU A 128 -4.73 -12.42 -16.02
C LEU A 128 -5.11 -12.49 -14.53
N LYS A 129 -5.71 -13.58 -14.07
CA LYS A 129 -5.97 -13.80 -12.64
C LYS A 129 -4.67 -13.97 -11.87
N GLU A 130 -3.71 -14.72 -12.39
CA GLU A 130 -2.38 -14.84 -11.80
C GLU A 130 -1.64 -13.49 -11.74
N ASP A 131 -1.76 -12.68 -12.80
CA ASP A 131 -1.23 -11.31 -12.82
C ASP A 131 -1.88 -10.42 -11.75
N LEU A 132 -3.20 -10.55 -11.57
CA LEU A 132 -3.93 -9.80 -10.55
C LEU A 132 -3.45 -10.16 -9.14
N GLU A 133 -3.28 -11.45 -8.86
CA GLU A 133 -2.73 -11.96 -7.61
C GLU A 133 -1.32 -11.44 -7.36
N TYR A 134 -0.47 -11.45 -8.39
CA TYR A 134 0.88 -10.90 -8.31
C TYR A 134 0.87 -9.42 -7.91
N VAL A 135 0.04 -8.59 -8.53
CA VAL A 135 -0.06 -7.16 -8.16
C VAL A 135 -0.63 -6.99 -6.76
N ARG A 136 -1.65 -7.77 -6.39
CA ARG A 136 -2.37 -7.63 -5.11
C ARG A 136 -1.50 -8.03 -3.92
N PHE A 137 -0.86 -9.19 -4.00
CA PHE A 137 -0.14 -9.82 -2.88
C PHE A 137 1.38 -9.67 -2.96
N PHE A 138 1.86 -8.75 -3.80
CA PHE A 138 3.28 -8.42 -3.89
C PHE A 138 3.91 -8.09 -2.51
N PRO A 139 5.10 -8.62 -2.18
CA PRO A 139 5.78 -8.35 -0.91
C PRO A 139 5.99 -6.86 -0.63
N LYS A 140 5.65 -6.40 0.59
CA LYS A 140 5.71 -4.98 0.98
C LYS A 140 7.14 -4.44 1.16
N MET A 141 8.09 -5.34 1.41
CA MET A 141 9.50 -5.02 1.70
C MET A 141 10.36 -4.94 0.43
N GLU A 142 9.85 -5.37 -0.72
CA GLU A 142 10.60 -5.45 -1.96
C GLU A 142 10.15 -4.38 -2.95
N LYS A 143 11.04 -4.04 -3.89
CA LYS A 143 10.71 -3.10 -4.98
C LYS A 143 9.81 -3.81 -5.99
N TYR A 144 8.70 -3.18 -6.35
CA TYR A 144 7.79 -3.71 -7.36
C TYR A 144 8.47 -3.90 -8.72
N VAL A 145 8.30 -5.07 -9.33
CA VAL A 145 8.74 -5.37 -10.70
C VAL A 145 7.52 -5.28 -11.62
N PRO A 146 7.39 -4.23 -12.45
CA PRO A 146 6.23 -4.02 -13.32
C PRO A 146 6.04 -5.16 -14.32
N LEU A 147 4.78 -5.48 -14.64
CA LEU A 147 4.39 -6.50 -15.62
C LEU A 147 4.27 -5.93 -17.04
N TYR A 148 3.81 -4.67 -17.17
CA TYR A 148 3.44 -4.07 -18.46
C TYR A 148 4.23 -2.80 -18.78
N CYS A 149 5.31 -2.52 -18.05
CA CYS A 149 6.15 -1.34 -18.23
C CYS A 149 7.64 -1.74 -18.20
N GLY A 150 8.37 -1.43 -19.28
CA GLY A 150 9.77 -1.81 -19.46
C GLY A 150 9.91 -3.18 -20.12
N GLY A 151 10.89 -3.34 -21.01
CA GLY A 151 11.10 -4.56 -21.78
C GLY A 151 11.28 -5.81 -20.92
N ASP A 152 10.96 -6.97 -21.49
CA ASP A 152 11.07 -8.27 -20.84
C ASP A 152 12.51 -8.78 -20.90
N ASN A 153 13.35 -8.29 -20.00
CA ASN A 153 14.66 -8.89 -19.77
C ASN A 153 14.48 -10.26 -19.10
N ALA A 154 15.22 -11.27 -19.53
CA ALA A 154 15.13 -12.64 -18.98
C ALA A 154 15.25 -12.68 -17.45
N GLU A 155 16.18 -11.90 -16.88
CA GLU A 155 16.34 -11.78 -15.43
C GLU A 155 15.10 -11.24 -14.70
N LEU A 156 14.38 -10.30 -15.33
CA LEU A 156 13.16 -9.73 -14.74
C LEU A 156 12.02 -10.75 -14.76
N VAL A 157 11.93 -11.53 -15.83
CA VAL A 157 10.95 -12.63 -15.95
C VAL A 157 11.21 -13.69 -14.88
N GLU A 158 12.46 -14.09 -14.69
CA GLU A 158 12.82 -15.04 -13.62
C GLU A 158 12.48 -14.50 -12.22
N LYS A 159 12.78 -13.22 -11.95
CA LYS A 159 12.43 -12.56 -10.69
C LYS A 159 10.91 -12.57 -10.48
N ARG A 160 10.12 -12.24 -11.50
CA ARG A 160 8.65 -12.31 -11.44
C ARG A 160 8.16 -13.73 -11.14
N ASN A 161 8.73 -14.74 -11.80
CA ASN A 161 8.34 -16.14 -11.59
C ASN A 161 8.64 -16.62 -10.16
N LYS A 162 9.83 -16.31 -9.64
CA LYS A 162 10.20 -16.59 -8.24
C LYS A 162 9.21 -15.95 -7.27
N LEU A 163 8.84 -14.70 -7.52
CA LEU A 163 7.87 -13.97 -6.70
C LEU A 163 6.45 -14.53 -6.79
N ARG A 164 5.99 -14.96 -7.98
CA ARG A 164 4.70 -15.64 -8.14
C ARG A 164 4.63 -16.91 -7.30
N VAL A 165 5.68 -17.72 -7.30
CA VAL A 165 5.75 -18.95 -6.47
C VAL A 165 5.68 -18.60 -4.98
N GLN A 166 6.45 -17.61 -4.53
CA GLN A 166 6.42 -17.16 -3.14
C GLN A 166 5.05 -16.61 -2.72
N ILE A 167 4.38 -15.87 -3.60
CA ILE A 167 3.04 -15.32 -3.34
C ILE A 167 2.03 -16.46 -3.21
N LYS A 168 2.04 -17.44 -4.12
CA LYS A 168 1.17 -18.61 -4.05
C LYS A 168 1.38 -19.40 -2.75
N ALA A 169 2.63 -19.64 -2.37
CA ALA A 169 2.95 -20.32 -1.11
C ALA A 169 2.45 -19.54 0.12
N LYS A 170 2.62 -18.21 0.13
CA LYS A 170 2.11 -17.35 1.22
C LYS A 170 0.59 -17.34 1.27
N LEU A 171 -0.10 -17.32 0.13
CA LEU A 171 -1.56 -17.39 0.06
C LEU A 171 -2.09 -18.70 0.64
N VAL A 172 -1.48 -19.84 0.29
CA VAL A 172 -1.84 -21.15 0.85
C VAL A 172 -1.60 -21.18 2.36
N ALA A 173 -0.43 -20.72 2.83
CA ALA A 173 -0.13 -20.65 4.26
C ALA A 173 -1.07 -19.70 5.04
N ALA A 174 -1.49 -18.61 4.42
CA ALA A 174 -2.46 -17.69 4.99
C ALA A 174 -3.87 -18.29 5.09
N ALA A 175 -4.30 -19.00 4.03
CA ALA A 175 -5.56 -19.73 4.04
C ALA A 175 -5.59 -20.79 5.15
N SER A 176 -4.47 -21.50 5.37
CA SER A 176 -4.36 -22.47 6.47
C SER A 176 -4.28 -21.83 7.86
N SER A 177 -3.75 -20.61 7.98
CA SER A 177 -3.57 -19.92 9.27
C SER A 177 -4.71 -18.98 9.64
N GLY A 178 -5.72 -18.80 8.76
CA GLY A 178 -6.84 -17.88 8.97
C GLY A 178 -6.44 -16.41 9.10
N LYS A 179 -5.19 -16.07 8.76
CA LYS A 179 -4.67 -14.69 8.83
C LYS A 179 -4.87 -14.02 7.49
N ASP A 180 -5.74 -13.02 7.44
CA ASP A 180 -5.90 -12.18 6.26
C ASP A 180 -4.58 -11.49 5.95
N LEU A 181 -4.00 -11.81 4.78
CA LEU A 181 -2.84 -11.09 4.24
C LEU A 181 -3.20 -9.64 3.83
N GLU A 182 -4.48 -9.29 3.93
CA GLU A 182 -5.01 -7.95 3.71
C GLU A 182 -4.67 -7.02 4.89
N GLY A 183 -3.44 -6.51 4.88
CA GLY A 183 -3.13 -5.30 5.62
C GLY A 183 -4.00 -4.14 5.11
N ILE A 184 -5.08 -3.88 5.86
CA ILE A 184 -5.95 -2.71 5.86
C ILE A 184 -5.31 -1.49 5.19
N SER A 185 -5.75 -1.15 3.97
CA SER A 185 -5.84 0.22 3.43
C SER A 185 -6.19 0.23 1.93
N TRP A 186 -7.25 -0.48 1.52
CA TRP A 186 -7.97 -0.17 0.27
C TRP A 186 -9.46 -0.43 0.42
N ARG A 187 -10.05 0.03 1.53
CA ARG A 187 -11.51 0.21 1.67
C ARG A 187 -11.82 1.69 1.49
N LEU A 188 -11.46 2.23 0.32
CA LEU A 188 -11.91 3.53 -0.16
C LEU A 188 -12.20 3.36 -1.65
N ASN A 189 -13.50 3.13 -1.92
CA ASN A 189 -14.18 3.21 -3.22
C ASN A 189 -13.73 2.24 -4.32
N PHE A 190 -14.14 0.97 -4.21
CA PHE A 190 -14.77 0.26 -5.34
C PHE A 190 -15.56 -0.93 -4.79
N GLN A 191 -16.87 -0.95 -5.04
CA GLN A 191 -17.80 -2.03 -4.71
C GLN A 191 -17.22 -3.38 -5.16
N PHE A 192 -17.00 -4.31 -4.22
CA PHE A 192 -16.81 -5.73 -4.50
C PHE A 192 -17.78 -6.49 -3.61
N VAL A 193 -19.03 -6.52 -4.07
CA VAL A 193 -20.02 -7.53 -3.71
C VAL A 193 -19.89 -8.59 -4.80
N PHE A 194 -19.92 -9.87 -4.42
CA PHE A 194 -19.77 -11.11 -5.23
C PHE A 194 -18.35 -11.55 -5.64
N LEU A 195 -17.86 -12.64 -5.02
CA LEU A 195 -17.66 -13.95 -5.68
C LEU A 195 -16.98 -14.94 -4.70
N PHE A 196 -17.74 -15.50 -3.76
CA PHE A 196 -17.53 -16.84 -3.19
C PHE A 196 -18.86 -17.19 -2.47
N GLY A 197 -19.69 -17.97 -3.13
CA GLY A 197 -21.05 -18.27 -2.68
C GLY A 197 -21.78 -19.07 -3.74
N THR A 198 -21.26 -20.27 -4.02
CA THR A 198 -21.96 -21.33 -4.73
C THR A 198 -23.18 -21.75 -3.91
N ALA A 199 -24.37 -21.56 -4.44
CA ALA A 199 -25.59 -22.18 -3.91
C ALA A 199 -25.68 -23.63 -4.40
N PRO A 200 -25.93 -24.63 -3.55
CA PRO A 200 -26.33 -25.96 -4.00
C PRO A 200 -27.80 -25.95 -4.41
N SER A 201 -28.08 -26.40 -5.64
CA SER A 201 -29.42 -26.71 -6.11
C SER A 201 -29.86 -28.07 -5.56
N THR A 202 -31.00 -28.11 -4.88
CA THR A 202 -31.86 -29.30 -4.73
C THR A 202 -33.08 -29.12 -5.60
#